data_AF-A0A1M7MTZ8-F1
#
_entry.id   AF-A0A1M7MTZ8-F1
#
_cell.length_a   1.000
_cell.length_b   1.000
_cell.length_c   1.000
_cell.angle_alpha   90.00
_cell.angle_beta   90.00
_cell.angle_gamma   90.00
#
_symmetry.space_group_name_H-M   'P 1'
#
loop_
_entity.id
_entity.type
_entity.pdbx_description
1 polymer ?
#
loop_
_entity_poly.entity_id
_entity_poly.type
_entity_poly.pdbx_seq_one_letter_code
_entity_poly.pdbx_strand_id
1 'polypeptide(L)'
;MQVTFRRLPDHEWGHVLIERDDHVVYRMHAGPITADLPHDLVHYTVEDTLGITDGIWGAIAGGVVFRSMTHVAGRRPPHAAERSIELIRAHRDRLQRAELIGGFVESAAHQPDADRSSLYGLSFATLADPPDVPAVERAVAALRSADERWRALPINSDLTLHWPAHRRLPAVPLGNRRRARR
;
A
#
# COMPACT_ATOMS: atom_id res chain seq x y z
N MET A 1 12.76 -1.34 2.22
CA MET A 1 12.36 -0.26 1.29
C MET A 1 11.99 0.96 2.11
N GLN A 2 12.46 2.14 1.73
CA GLN A 2 12.11 3.40 2.41
C GLN A 2 11.00 4.13 1.67
N VAL A 3 10.04 4.66 2.41
CA VAL A 3 8.87 5.38 1.89
C VAL A 3 8.77 6.71 2.62
N THR A 4 8.82 7.81 1.89
CA THR A 4 8.81 9.17 2.45
C THR A 4 7.58 9.92 1.96
N PHE A 5 6.74 10.32 2.91
CA PHE A 5 5.59 11.18 2.71
C PHE A 5 5.96 12.61 3.08
N ARG A 6 5.66 13.58 2.22
CA ARG A 6 5.88 14.99 2.53
C ARG A 6 4.58 15.65 2.95
N ARG A 7 4.57 16.30 4.12
CA ARG A 7 3.45 17.14 4.54
C ARG A 7 3.54 18.45 3.76
N LEU A 8 2.59 18.68 2.87
CA LEU A 8 2.43 19.96 2.15
C LEU A 8 1.26 20.74 2.75
N PRO A 9 1.11 22.04 2.42
CA PRO A 9 -0.14 22.76 2.67
C PRO A 9 -1.34 22.00 2.10
N ASP A 10 -2.51 22.16 2.72
CA ASP A 10 -3.73 21.55 2.21
C ASP A 10 -4.03 22.05 0.79
N HIS A 11 -4.67 21.20 -0.02
CA HIS A 11 -4.99 21.39 -1.44
C HIS A 11 -3.80 21.37 -2.42
N GLU A 12 -2.57 21.21 -1.93
CA GLU A 12 -1.41 20.92 -2.78
C GLU A 12 -1.40 19.45 -3.24
N TRP A 13 -0.80 19.19 -4.39
CA TRP A 13 -0.65 17.82 -4.90
C TRP A 13 0.48 17.08 -4.19
N GLY A 14 0.11 16.05 -3.43
CA GLY A 14 1.05 15.22 -2.68
C GLY A 14 1.87 14.31 -3.57
N HIS A 15 3.01 13.87 -3.06
CA HIS A 15 3.72 12.74 -3.64
C HIS A 15 4.43 11.94 -2.55
N VAL A 16 4.66 10.67 -2.85
CA VAL A 16 5.41 9.75 -2.01
C VAL A 16 6.70 9.39 -2.72
N LEU A 17 7.83 9.59 -2.04
CA LEU A 17 9.13 9.13 -2.54
C LEU A 17 9.38 7.72 -2.04
N ILE A 18 9.75 6.83 -2.95
CA ILE A 18 9.94 5.41 -2.67
C ILE A 18 11.34 5.03 -3.11
N GLU A 19 12.19 4.67 -2.15
CA GLU A 19 13.50 4.09 -2.39
C GLU A 19 13.44 2.59 -2.12
N ARG A 20 13.49 1.81 -3.18
CA ARG A 20 13.45 0.35 -3.10
C ARG A 20 14.81 -0.23 -2.73
N ASP A 21 14.78 -1.48 -2.26
CA ASP A 21 15.99 -2.21 -1.85
C ASP A 21 16.96 -2.48 -3.02
N ASP A 22 16.52 -2.31 -4.27
CA ASP A 22 17.37 -2.34 -5.47
C ASP A 22 17.92 -0.95 -5.86
N HIS A 23 17.80 0.03 -4.96
CA HIS A 23 18.24 1.43 -5.10
C HIS A 23 17.57 2.21 -6.23
N VAL A 24 16.47 1.70 -6.77
CA VAL A 24 15.64 2.47 -7.70
C VAL A 24 14.72 3.39 -6.91
N VAL A 25 14.68 4.66 -7.32
CA VAL A 25 13.83 5.67 -6.70
C VAL A 25 12.66 5.99 -7.62
N TYR A 26 11.46 5.92 -7.06
CA TYR A 26 10.22 6.33 -7.70
C TYR A 26 9.54 7.44 -6.91
N ARG A 27 8.84 8.31 -7.64
CA ARG A 27 7.86 9.23 -7.08
C ARG A 27 6.48 8.73 -7.46
N MET A 28 5.66 8.43 -6.47
CA MET A 28 4.26 8.09 -6.66
C MET A 28 3.42 9.35 -6.45
N HIS A 29 2.60 9.70 -7.43
CA HIS A 29 1.66 10.80 -7.31
C HIS A 29 0.57 10.41 -6.32
N ALA A 30 0.51 11.14 -5.20
CA ALA A 30 -0.60 11.05 -4.26
C ALA A 30 -1.66 12.08 -4.71
N GLY A 31 -2.92 11.87 -4.30
CA GLY A 31 -3.99 12.84 -4.54
C GLY A 31 -3.72 14.21 -3.87
N PRO A 32 -4.70 15.13 -3.90
CA PRO A 32 -4.59 16.38 -3.16
C PRO A 32 -4.40 16.09 -1.66
N ILE A 33 -3.47 16.80 -1.02
CA ILE A 33 -3.27 16.75 0.42
C ILE A 33 -4.48 17.39 1.10
N THR A 34 -5.03 16.70 2.08
CA THR A 34 -6.07 17.23 2.98
C THR A 34 -5.53 17.23 4.41
N ALA A 35 -6.35 17.71 5.36
CA ALA A 35 -6.06 17.58 6.78
C ALA A 35 -6.10 16.10 7.25
N ASP A 36 -6.75 15.23 6.47
CA ASP A 36 -6.85 13.81 6.76
C ASP A 36 -5.56 13.06 6.37
N LEU A 37 -5.44 11.83 6.87
CA LEU A 37 -4.33 10.96 6.56
C LEU A 37 -4.30 10.66 5.05
N PRO A 38 -3.14 10.75 4.36
CA PRO A 38 -3.05 10.40 2.95
C PRO A 38 -3.45 8.95 2.72
N HIS A 39 -4.25 8.70 1.68
CA HIS A 39 -4.72 7.36 1.33
C HIS A 39 -3.58 6.33 1.22
N ASP A 40 -2.46 6.69 0.59
CA ASP A 40 -1.28 5.82 0.49
C ASP A 40 -0.68 5.48 1.88
N LEU A 41 -0.76 6.39 2.85
CA LEU A 41 -0.32 6.18 4.23
C LEU A 41 -1.33 5.33 5.03
N VAL A 42 -2.63 5.41 4.71
CA VAL A 42 -3.64 4.46 5.20
C VAL A 42 -3.26 3.05 4.76
N HIS A 43 -3.05 2.82 3.46
CA HIS A 43 -2.64 1.51 2.94
C HIS A 43 -1.33 1.04 3.56
N TYR A 44 -0.36 1.94 3.72
CA TYR A 44 0.90 1.59 4.37
C TYR A 44 0.67 1.06 5.78
N THR A 45 -0.09 1.80 6.58
CA THR A 45 -0.32 1.48 7.99
C THR A 45 -1.11 0.18 8.14
N VAL A 46 -2.17 0.01 7.34
CA VAL A 46 -3.03 -1.18 7.39
C VAL A 46 -2.28 -2.42 6.92
N GLU A 47 -1.61 -2.35 5.76
CA GLU A 47 -0.88 -3.50 5.22
C GLU A 47 0.28 -3.90 6.15
N ASP A 48 1.00 -2.94 6.72
CA ASP A 48 2.11 -3.21 7.66
C ASP A 48 1.61 -3.90 8.94
N THR A 49 0.53 -3.36 9.52
CA THR A 49 -0.05 -3.86 10.78
C THR A 49 -0.61 -5.27 10.63
N LEU A 50 -1.23 -5.55 9.48
CA LEU A 50 -1.84 -6.85 9.18
C LEU A 50 -0.86 -7.84 8.54
N GLY A 51 0.37 -7.41 8.23
CA GLY A 51 1.36 -8.25 7.55
C GLY A 51 0.97 -8.63 6.12
N ILE A 52 0.17 -7.80 5.45
CA ILE A 52 -0.27 -8.02 4.07
C ILE A 52 0.93 -7.84 3.14
N THR A 53 1.35 -8.92 2.50
CA THR A 53 2.50 -8.90 1.58
C THR A 53 2.11 -8.67 0.13
N ASP A 54 0.81 -8.75 -0.18
CA ASP A 54 0.23 -8.75 -1.52
C ASP A 54 -0.73 -7.58 -1.80
N GLY A 55 -0.62 -6.52 -1.00
CA GLY A 55 -1.17 -5.19 -1.27
C GLY A 55 -0.21 -4.29 -2.05
N ILE A 56 -0.47 -2.98 -2.06
CA ILE A 56 0.28 -1.99 -2.86
C ILE A 56 1.76 -1.99 -2.46
N TRP A 57 2.06 -1.95 -1.16
CA TRP A 57 3.45 -1.76 -0.70
C TRP A 57 4.28 -3.01 -0.88
N GLY A 58 3.68 -4.17 -0.62
CA GLY A 58 4.26 -5.46 -0.97
C GLY A 58 4.51 -5.60 -2.47
N ALA A 59 3.62 -5.08 -3.32
CA ALA A 59 3.78 -5.08 -4.78
C ALA A 59 4.97 -4.22 -5.22
N ILE A 60 5.06 -3.00 -4.72
CA ILE A 60 6.15 -2.08 -5.05
C ILE A 60 7.49 -2.66 -4.59
N ALA A 61 7.55 -3.19 -3.36
CA ALA A 61 8.73 -3.88 -2.84
C ALA A 61 9.11 -5.10 -3.71
N GLY A 62 8.12 -5.80 -4.25
CA GLY A 62 8.30 -6.96 -5.14
C GLY A 62 8.68 -6.62 -6.59
N GLY A 63 8.65 -5.36 -7.00
CA GLY A 63 9.05 -4.94 -8.34
C GLY A 63 7.99 -4.25 -9.18
N VAL A 64 6.75 -4.12 -8.67
CA VAL A 64 5.65 -3.49 -9.39
C VAL A 64 5.90 -1.98 -9.50
N VAL A 65 5.62 -1.45 -10.68
CA VAL A 65 5.61 -0.02 -10.98
C VAL A 65 4.21 0.33 -11.48
N PHE A 66 3.43 1.00 -10.64
CA PHE A 66 2.08 1.45 -10.96
C PHE A 66 2.09 2.65 -11.91
N ARG A 67 0.96 2.90 -12.57
CA ARG A 67 0.81 4.03 -13.51
C ARG A 67 1.01 5.40 -12.84
N SER A 68 0.67 5.51 -11.57
CA SER A 68 0.90 6.71 -10.74
C SER A 68 2.37 6.95 -10.39
N MET A 69 3.28 6.04 -10.76
CA MET A 69 4.69 6.14 -10.41
C MET A 69 5.52 6.68 -11.57
N THR A 70 6.40 7.62 -11.26
CA THR A 70 7.42 8.16 -12.17
C THR A 70 8.80 7.82 -11.64
N HIS A 71 9.68 7.34 -12.51
CA HIS A 71 11.08 7.07 -12.17
C HIS A 71 11.82 8.38 -11.86
N VAL A 72 12.64 8.38 -10.81
CA VAL A 72 13.43 9.54 -10.38
C VAL A 72 14.93 9.27 -10.51
N ALA A 73 15.41 8.14 -9.98
CA ALA A 73 16.84 7.80 -9.96
C ALA A 73 17.08 6.29 -9.91
N GLY A 74 18.34 5.89 -10.10
CA GLY A 74 18.77 4.48 -10.07
C GLY A 74 18.53 3.72 -11.38
N ARG A 75 19.14 2.54 -11.50
CA ARG A 75 19.09 1.72 -12.72
C ARG A 75 17.77 0.99 -12.83
N ARG A 76 16.94 1.33 -13.82
CA ARG A 76 15.73 0.56 -14.13
C ARG A 76 16.09 -0.82 -14.69
N PRO A 77 15.58 -1.92 -14.12
CA PRO A 77 15.74 -3.24 -14.71
C PRO A 77 15.18 -3.28 -16.14
N PRO A 78 15.83 -4.02 -17.06
CA PRO A 78 15.25 -4.24 -18.38
C PRO A 78 13.88 -4.93 -18.24
N HIS A 79 12.93 -4.58 -19.11
CA HIS A 79 11.57 -5.12 -19.11
C HIS A 79 10.76 -4.85 -17.83
N ALA A 80 11.12 -3.84 -17.03
CA ALA A 80 10.40 -3.50 -15.79
C ALA A 80 8.90 -3.21 -16.02
N ALA A 81 8.55 -2.57 -17.13
CA ALA A 81 7.15 -2.28 -17.46
C ALA A 81 6.34 -3.56 -17.75
N GLU A 82 6.89 -4.48 -18.55
CA GLU A 82 6.25 -5.76 -18.88
C GLU A 82 6.09 -6.63 -17.63
N ARG A 83 7.15 -6.73 -16.81
CA ARG A 83 7.10 -7.46 -15.53
C ARG A 83 6.09 -6.87 -14.55
N SER A 84 5.99 -5.54 -14.47
CA SER A 84 4.99 -4.86 -13.65
C SER A 84 3.57 -5.24 -14.09
N ILE A 85 3.30 -5.22 -15.40
CA ILE A 85 2.00 -5.61 -15.95
C ILE A 85 1.68 -7.09 -15.65
N GLU A 86 2.66 -7.98 -15.83
CA GLU A 86 2.50 -9.42 -15.51
C GLU A 86 2.19 -9.62 -14.01
N LEU A 87 2.90 -8.93 -13.12
CA LEU A 87 2.68 -8.98 -11.66
C LEU A 87 1.29 -8.43 -11.28
N ILE A 88 0.90 -7.26 -11.78
CA ILE A 88 -0.43 -6.68 -11.50
C ILE A 88 -1.53 -7.63 -11.97
N ARG A 89 -1.38 -8.24 -13.14
CA ARG A 89 -2.36 -9.21 -13.65
C ARG A 89 -2.42 -10.48 -12.79
N ALA A 90 -1.27 -11.02 -12.40
CA ALA A 90 -1.20 -12.24 -11.59
C ALA A 90 -1.74 -12.04 -10.16
N HIS A 91 -1.75 -10.81 -9.65
CA HIS A 91 -2.11 -10.50 -8.27
C HIS A 91 -3.31 -9.55 -8.14
N ARG A 92 -4.09 -9.34 -9.20
CA ARG A 92 -5.25 -8.41 -9.22
C ARG A 92 -6.18 -8.64 -8.02
N ASP A 93 -6.59 -9.88 -7.79
CA ASP A 93 -7.58 -10.19 -6.75
C ASP A 93 -7.03 -9.93 -5.35
N ARG A 94 -5.71 -10.10 -5.17
CA ARG A 94 -5.01 -9.83 -3.90
C ARG A 94 -4.88 -8.32 -3.64
N LEU A 95 -4.55 -7.55 -4.68
CA LEU A 95 -4.55 -6.09 -4.60
C LEU A 95 -5.95 -5.58 -4.25
N GLN A 96 -6.99 -6.09 -4.92
CA GLN A 96 -8.38 -5.73 -4.62
C GLN A 96 -8.80 -6.12 -3.20
N ARG A 97 -8.34 -7.28 -2.69
CA ARG A 97 -8.52 -7.66 -1.28
C ARG A 97 -7.89 -6.65 -0.34
N ALA A 98 -6.65 -6.22 -0.61
CA ALA A 98 -5.97 -5.21 0.21
C ALA A 98 -6.72 -3.86 0.17
N GLU A 99 -7.27 -3.47 -0.98
CA GLU A 99 -8.14 -2.29 -1.11
C GLU A 99 -9.39 -2.37 -0.21
N LEU A 100 -10.09 -3.51 -0.25
CA LEU A 100 -11.30 -3.72 0.58
C LEU A 100 -10.99 -3.68 2.07
N ILE A 101 -9.88 -4.30 2.48
CA ILE A 101 -9.44 -4.28 3.88
C ILE A 101 -9.04 -2.86 4.31
N GLY A 102 -8.27 -2.15 3.47
CA GLY A 102 -7.85 -0.76 3.71
C GLY A 102 -9.05 0.16 3.91
N GLY A 103 -9.99 0.15 2.97
CA GLY A 103 -11.20 0.98 3.05
C GLY A 103 -12.10 0.63 4.23
N PHE A 104 -12.20 -0.64 4.61
CA PHE A 104 -12.96 -1.04 5.81
C PHE A 104 -12.32 -0.49 7.09
N VAL A 105 -11.00 -0.68 7.26
CA VAL A 105 -10.27 -0.20 8.45
C VAL A 105 -10.31 1.32 8.54
N GLU A 106 -10.15 2.01 7.43
CA GLU A 106 -10.28 3.47 7.34
C GLU A 106 -11.69 3.93 7.78
N SER A 107 -12.74 3.29 7.25
CA SER A 107 -14.12 3.63 7.63
C SER A 107 -14.39 3.37 9.11
N ALA A 108 -13.91 2.25 9.64
CA ALA A 108 -14.04 1.89 11.05
C ALA A 108 -13.27 2.84 11.98
N ALA A 109 -12.13 3.38 11.54
CA ALA A 109 -11.37 4.37 12.31
C ALA A 109 -12.13 5.69 12.45
N HIS A 110 -12.82 6.13 11.39
CA HIS A 110 -13.61 7.36 11.36
C HIS A 110 -14.98 7.24 12.04
N GLN A 111 -15.49 6.03 12.24
CA GLN A 111 -16.82 5.77 12.83
C GLN A 111 -16.71 4.94 14.13
N PRO A 112 -16.25 5.53 15.24
CA PRO A 112 -15.95 4.79 16.47
C PRO A 112 -17.17 4.10 17.07
N ASP A 113 -18.36 4.68 16.92
CA ASP A 113 -19.63 4.23 17.51
C ASP A 113 -20.42 3.25 16.63
N ALA A 114 -19.95 2.98 15.41
CA ALA A 114 -20.61 2.01 14.53
C ALA A 114 -20.48 0.58 15.07
N ASP A 115 -21.50 -0.25 14.87
CA ASP A 115 -21.44 -1.68 15.18
C ASP A 115 -20.48 -2.40 14.21
N ARG A 116 -19.19 -2.40 14.56
CA ARG A 116 -18.12 -2.99 13.75
C ARG A 116 -18.28 -4.49 13.58
N SER A 117 -18.86 -5.20 14.54
CA SER A 117 -19.03 -6.65 14.42
C SER A 117 -20.04 -6.98 13.33
N SER A 118 -21.15 -6.23 13.29
CA SER A 118 -22.13 -6.36 12.22
C SER A 118 -21.59 -5.92 10.86
N LEU A 119 -20.86 -4.80 10.80
CA LEU A 119 -20.25 -4.33 9.54
C LEU A 119 -19.17 -5.27 9.02
N TYR A 120 -18.35 -5.83 9.91
CA TYR A 120 -17.31 -6.81 9.56
C TYR A 120 -17.91 -8.02 8.84
N GLY A 121 -18.99 -8.59 9.39
CA GLY A 121 -19.65 -9.75 8.81
C GLY A 121 -20.18 -9.49 7.40
N LEU A 122 -20.68 -8.27 7.14
CA LEU A 122 -21.16 -7.88 5.82
C LEU A 122 -20.01 -7.58 4.84
N SER A 123 -18.99 -6.83 5.27
CA SER A 123 -17.89 -6.39 4.42
C SER A 123 -16.96 -7.51 3.97
N PHE A 124 -16.84 -8.57 4.77
CA PHE A 124 -15.92 -9.67 4.51
C PHE A 124 -16.59 -11.01 4.20
N ALA A 125 -17.92 -11.06 4.09
CA ALA A 125 -18.69 -12.29 3.85
C ALA A 125 -18.16 -13.15 2.68
N THR A 126 -17.69 -12.50 1.61
CA THR A 126 -17.22 -13.14 0.38
C THR A 126 -15.71 -13.08 0.22
N LEU A 127 -15.00 -12.49 1.17
CA LEU A 127 -13.56 -12.31 1.07
C LEU A 127 -12.85 -13.60 1.45
N ALA A 128 -11.96 -14.07 0.59
CA ALA A 128 -11.06 -15.15 0.93
C ALA A 128 -10.05 -14.68 1.98
N ASP A 129 -9.89 -15.45 3.06
CA ASP A 129 -8.95 -15.19 4.14
C ASP A 129 -9.06 -13.77 4.73
N PRO A 130 -10.19 -13.41 5.35
CA PRO A 130 -10.36 -12.09 5.95
C PRO A 130 -9.54 -11.97 7.26
N PRO A 131 -9.01 -10.77 7.58
CA PRO A 131 -8.31 -10.55 8.84
C PRO A 131 -9.28 -10.71 10.01
N ASP A 132 -8.90 -11.40 11.09
CA ASP A 132 -9.80 -11.54 12.25
C ASP A 132 -10.14 -10.17 12.90
N VAL A 133 -11.26 -10.14 13.65
CA VAL A 133 -11.73 -8.91 14.32
C VAL A 133 -10.64 -8.29 15.23
N PRO A 134 -9.90 -9.06 16.05
CA PRO A 134 -8.78 -8.50 16.81
C PRO A 134 -7.68 -7.85 15.93
N ALA A 135 -7.38 -8.39 14.76
CA ALA A 135 -6.43 -7.82 13.83
C ALA A 135 -6.92 -6.51 13.22
N VAL A 136 -8.20 -6.46 12.84
CA VAL A 136 -8.87 -5.22 12.42
C VAL A 136 -8.77 -4.16 13.51
N GLU A 137 -9.07 -4.49 14.77
CA GLU A 137 -8.98 -3.54 15.89
C GLU A 137 -7.55 -3.01 16.09
N ARG A 138 -6.53 -3.86 15.93
CA ARG A 138 -5.13 -3.42 15.94
C ARG A 138 -4.83 -2.47 14.78
N ALA A 139 -5.33 -2.76 13.57
CA ALA A 139 -5.13 -1.90 12.41
C ALA A 139 -5.83 -0.54 12.57
N VAL A 140 -7.04 -0.51 13.14
CA VAL A 140 -7.76 0.73 13.47
C VAL A 140 -6.96 1.56 14.48
N ALA A 141 -6.47 0.94 15.55
CA ALA A 141 -5.65 1.63 16.55
C ALA A 141 -4.36 2.20 15.93
N ALA A 142 -3.67 1.41 15.09
CA ALA A 142 -2.48 1.86 14.39
C ALA A 142 -2.77 3.03 13.44
N LEU A 143 -3.92 2.99 12.75
CA LEU A 143 -4.33 4.06 11.83
C LEU A 143 -4.59 5.38 12.59
N ARG A 144 -5.22 5.33 13.76
CA ARG A 144 -5.40 6.50 14.63
C ARG A 144 -4.07 7.09 15.08
N SER A 145 -3.13 6.26 15.50
CA SER A 145 -1.78 6.73 15.85
C SER A 145 -1.02 7.32 14.64
N ALA A 146 -1.25 6.79 13.43
CA ALA A 146 -0.68 7.35 12.20
C ALA A 146 -1.30 8.71 11.86
N ASP A 147 -2.62 8.86 12.02
CA ASP A 147 -3.34 10.13 11.86
C ASP A 147 -2.84 11.20 12.84
N GLU A 148 -2.72 10.87 14.12
CA GLU A 148 -2.14 11.76 15.13
C GLU A 148 -0.72 12.20 14.76
N ARG A 149 0.12 11.25 14.34
CA ARG A 149 1.49 11.54 13.91
C ARG A 149 1.51 12.44 12.68
N TRP A 150 0.66 12.19 11.70
CA TRP A 150 0.58 12.98 10.48
C TRP A 150 0.13 14.41 10.75
N ARG A 151 -0.92 14.59 11.58
CA ARG A 151 -1.43 15.90 11.98
C ARG A 151 -0.42 16.71 12.77
N ALA A 152 0.43 16.05 13.55
CA ALA A 152 1.48 16.70 14.32
C ALA A 152 2.70 17.14 13.47
N LEU A 153 2.82 16.70 12.22
CA LEU A 153 3.93 17.07 11.36
C LEU A 153 3.84 18.54 10.92
N PRO A 154 4.93 19.31 11.06
CA PRO A 154 5.00 20.63 10.46
C PRO A 154 4.81 20.56 8.94
N ILE A 155 4.17 21.59 8.37
CA ILE A 155 4.14 21.76 6.93
C ILE A 155 5.59 21.83 6.39
N ASN A 156 5.83 21.21 5.24
CA ASN A 156 7.12 21.01 4.58
C ASN A 156 8.08 20.03 5.26
N SER A 157 7.63 19.30 6.28
CA SER A 157 8.39 18.20 6.87
C SER A 157 8.06 16.86 6.22
N ASP A 158 8.96 15.89 6.44
CA ASP A 158 8.88 14.56 5.86
C ASP A 158 8.60 13.52 6.95
N LEU A 159 7.75 12.54 6.64
CA LEU A 159 7.56 11.30 7.39
C LEU A 159 8.17 10.15 6.60
N THR A 160 9.30 9.64 7.07
CA THR A 160 9.95 8.47 6.47
C THR A 160 9.62 7.22 7.27
N LEU A 161 9.13 6.20 6.56
CA LEU A 161 8.77 4.89 7.09
C LEU A 161 9.59 3.81 6.38
N HIS A 162 9.84 2.71 7.10
CA HIS A 162 10.62 1.58 6.58
C HIS A 162 9.73 0.37 6.37
N TRP A 163 9.51 -0.01 5.11
CA TRP A 163 8.79 -1.21 4.74
C TRP A 163 9.71 -2.45 4.81
N PRO A 164 9.35 -3.51 5.55
CA PRO A 164 10.22 -4.67 5.77
C PRO A 164 10.54 -5.45 4.49
N ALA A 165 11.83 -5.80 4.29
CA ALA A 165 12.30 -6.49 3.09
C ALA A 165 11.65 -7.87 2.84
N HIS A 166 11.15 -8.53 3.89
CA HIS A 166 10.46 -9.81 3.79
C HIS A 166 8.99 -9.66 3.37
N ARG A 167 8.37 -8.47 3.53
CA ARG A 167 6.97 -8.21 3.17
C ARG A 167 6.87 -7.77 1.71
N ARG A 168 7.24 -8.64 0.79
CA ARG A 168 7.19 -8.34 -0.65
C ARG A 168 6.41 -9.40 -1.39
N LEU A 169 5.71 -8.97 -2.44
CA LEU A 169 5.11 -9.90 -3.40
C LEU A 169 6.22 -10.80 -3.97
N PRO A 170 6.05 -12.13 -3.93
CA PRO A 170 6.99 -13.02 -4.56
C PRO A 170 6.99 -12.76 -6.06
N ALA A 171 8.16 -12.93 -6.69
CA ALA A 171 8.23 -12.92 -8.14
C ALA A 171 7.30 -14.01 -8.71
N VAL A 172 6.63 -13.72 -9.83
CA VAL A 172 5.88 -14.75 -10.57
C VAL A 172 6.86 -15.88 -10.90
N PRO A 173 6.59 -17.14 -10.51
CA PRO A 173 7.42 -18.26 -10.93
C PRO A 173 7.52 -18.26 -12.45
N LEU A 174 8.73 -18.44 -13.00
CA LEU A 174 8.94 -18.63 -14.44
C LEU A 174 8.30 -19.95 -14.89
N GLY A 175 6.98 -19.99 -14.99
CA GLY A 175 6.21 -21.12 -15.46
C GLY A 175 6.36 -21.28 -16.97
N ASN A 176 7.30 -22.14 -17.37
CA ASN A 176 7.35 -22.86 -18.66
C ASN A 176 6.95 -22.08 -19.93
N ARG A 177 7.75 -21.06 -20.31
CA ARG A 177 7.79 -20.55 -21.71
C ARG A 177 8.35 -21.59 -22.73
N ARG A 178 8.56 -22.84 -22.34
CA ARG A 178 9.00 -23.95 -23.21
C ARG A 178 7.95 -25.07 -23.28
N ARG A 179 6.83 -24.85 -23.96
CA ARG A 179 6.00 -25.90 -24.59
C ARG A 179 4.91 -25.29 -25.49
N ALA A 180 5.33 -24.52 -26.48
CA ALA A 180 4.47 -24.11 -27.60
C ALA A 180 5.34 -23.93 -28.86
N ARG A 181 6.14 -24.95 -29.18
CA ARG A 181 6.76 -25.17 -30.49
C ARG A 181 7.05 -26.66 -30.64
N ARG A 182 6.02 -27.43 -30.95
CA ARG A 182 6.11 -28.66 -31.75
C ARG A 182 4.80 -28.80 -32.50
#